data_AF-A0A3A5VVQ7-F1
#
_entry.id   AF-A0A3A5VVQ7-F1
#
_cell.length_a   1.000
_cell.length_b   1.000
_cell.length_c   1.000
_cell.angle_alpha   90.00
_cell.angle_beta   90.00
_cell.angle_gamma   90.00
#
_symmetry.space_group_name_H-M   'P 1'
#
loop_
_entity.id
_entity.type
_entity.pdbx_description
1 polymer ?
#
loop_
_entity_poly.entity_id
_entity_poly.type
_entity_poly.pdbx_seq_one_letter_code
_entity_poly.pdbx_strand_id
1 'polypeptide(L)'
;MTQRRNNNRRGGSNRQQKKRRYGGPRKANLIEQSSKDIETFRTKANKRFDYEFMGVQPIGFPDEMEDPKSFKFEWKCNPVNLADEERMANYVVRKGEFGWVDDDRVDEIAAFGKSTSIAVEQALSLRSALLQQKTVYGHHSMKRKGSQMLRDYKQGT
;
A
#
# COMPACT_ATOMS: atom_id res chain seq x y z
N MET A 1 4.26 -54.93 33.97
CA MET A 1 4.50 -54.20 32.71
C MET A 1 3.65 -52.95 32.69
N THR A 2 4.24 -51.76 32.75
CA THR A 2 3.63 -50.49 32.28
C THR A 2 4.74 -49.45 32.12
N GLN A 3 5.30 -49.37 30.91
CA GLN A 3 6.28 -48.34 30.56
C GLN A 3 5.58 -46.99 30.42
N ARG A 4 6.00 -46.00 31.22
CA ARG A 4 5.65 -44.59 31.04
C ARG A 4 6.29 -44.07 29.76
N ARG A 5 5.46 -43.81 28.74
CA ARG A 5 5.88 -43.10 27.51
C ARG A 5 6.19 -41.64 27.85
N ASN A 6 7.48 -41.32 27.97
CA ASN A 6 7.96 -39.95 27.95
C ASN A 6 7.72 -39.36 26.55
N ASN A 7 6.60 -38.66 26.38
CA ASN A 7 6.38 -37.80 25.23
C ASN A 7 7.30 -36.59 25.36
N ASN A 8 8.46 -36.69 24.72
CA ASN A 8 9.32 -35.55 24.39
C ASN A 8 8.51 -34.58 23.51
N ARG A 9 7.79 -33.66 24.16
CA ARG A 9 7.24 -32.48 23.51
C ARG A 9 8.42 -31.65 23.05
N ARG A 10 8.85 -31.89 21.81
CA ARG A 10 9.70 -30.98 21.05
C ARG A 10 9.08 -29.60 21.19
N GLY A 11 9.71 -28.76 22.01
CA GLY A 11 9.41 -27.34 22.12
C GLY A 11 9.69 -26.73 20.76
N GLY A 12 8.69 -26.79 19.88
CA GLY A 12 8.64 -26.01 18.67
C GLY A 12 8.71 -24.57 19.11
N SER A 13 9.90 -23.99 18.96
CA SER A 13 10.17 -22.58 19.19
C SER A 13 9.18 -21.80 18.33
N ASN A 14 8.06 -21.44 18.98
CA ASN A 14 7.08 -20.52 18.46
C ASN A 14 7.76 -19.15 18.56
N ARG A 15 8.76 -18.93 17.69
CA ARG A 15 9.22 -17.60 17.31
C ARG A 15 8.00 -16.99 16.65
N GLN A 16 7.12 -16.44 17.48
CA GLN A 16 6.14 -15.46 17.09
C GLN A 16 6.95 -14.40 16.34
N GLN A 17 6.99 -14.51 15.01
CA GLN A 17 7.48 -13.44 14.17
C GLN A 17 6.58 -12.27 14.55
N LYS A 18 7.15 -11.34 15.34
CA LYS A 18 6.48 -10.10 15.72
C LYS A 18 5.89 -9.55 14.42
N LYS A 19 4.57 -9.57 14.29
CA LYS A 19 3.88 -9.05 13.11
C LYS A 19 4.40 -7.63 12.94
N ARG A 20 5.13 -7.39 11.86
CA ARG A 20 5.70 -6.06 11.60
C ARG A 20 4.52 -5.11 11.48
N ARG A 21 4.55 -4.00 12.22
CA ARG A 21 3.49 -2.99 12.24
C ARG A 21 3.34 -2.35 10.85
N TYR A 22 4.45 -2.25 10.13
CA TYR A 22 4.57 -1.71 8.77
C TYR A 22 5.59 -2.50 7.94
N GLY A 23 5.49 -2.35 6.62
CA GLY A 23 6.39 -2.97 5.65
C GLY A 23 5.95 -4.37 5.23
N GLY A 24 5.71 -4.54 3.93
CA GLY A 24 5.44 -5.83 3.31
C GLY A 24 6.70 -6.70 3.17
N PRO A 25 6.64 -7.74 2.31
CA PRO A 25 7.82 -8.52 1.96
C PRO A 25 8.92 -7.62 1.36
N ARG A 26 10.18 -8.06 1.44
CA ARG A 26 11.31 -7.27 0.92
C ARG A 26 11.15 -7.00 -0.57
N LYS A 27 11.48 -5.78 -1.01
CA LYS A 27 11.39 -5.34 -2.43
C LYS A 27 12.05 -6.34 -3.39
N ALA A 28 13.23 -6.85 -3.06
CA ALA A 28 13.95 -7.85 -3.88
C ALA A 28 13.08 -9.09 -4.16
N ASN A 29 12.45 -9.64 -3.12
CA ASN A 29 11.60 -10.82 -3.26
C ASN A 29 10.36 -10.54 -4.14
N LEU A 30 9.76 -9.35 -4.04
CA LEU A 30 8.63 -8.98 -4.93
C LEU A 30 9.08 -8.85 -6.38
N ILE A 31 10.27 -8.30 -6.63
CA ILE A 31 10.83 -8.16 -7.98
C ILE A 31 11.08 -9.55 -8.58
N GLU A 32 11.66 -10.47 -7.81
CA GLU A 32 11.89 -11.84 -8.27
C GLU A 32 10.59 -12.55 -8.62
N GLN A 33 9.57 -12.43 -7.74
CA GLN A 33 8.25 -13.03 -7.98
C GLN A 33 7.57 -12.47 -9.23
N SER A 34 7.69 -11.16 -9.47
CA SER A 34 7.04 -10.48 -10.60
C SER A 34 7.86 -10.49 -11.89
N SER A 35 9.09 -11.00 -11.88
CA SER A 35 10.00 -10.97 -13.05
C SER A 35 9.39 -11.58 -14.31
N LYS A 36 8.82 -12.79 -14.20
CA LYS A 36 8.15 -13.49 -15.29
C LYS A 36 6.99 -12.68 -15.85
N ASP A 37 6.14 -12.16 -14.98
CA ASP A 37 4.98 -11.36 -15.39
C ASP A 37 5.43 -10.09 -16.11
N ILE A 38 6.43 -9.39 -15.58
CA ILE A 38 7.02 -8.19 -16.20
C ILE A 38 7.56 -8.51 -17.61
N GLU A 39 8.24 -9.63 -17.80
CA GLU A 39 8.73 -10.07 -19.10
C GLU A 39 7.59 -10.39 -20.07
N THR A 40 6.54 -11.09 -19.61
CA THR A 40 5.36 -11.37 -20.45
C THR A 40 4.63 -10.09 -20.87
N PHE A 41 4.50 -9.10 -19.98
CA PHE A 41 3.87 -7.83 -20.30
C PHE A 41 4.72 -6.99 -21.25
N ARG A 42 6.05 -6.96 -21.06
CA ARG A 42 6.97 -6.25 -21.96
C ARG A 42 6.95 -6.86 -23.36
N THR A 43 7.05 -8.17 -23.47
CA THR A 43 7.02 -8.86 -24.76
C THR A 43 5.68 -8.65 -25.45
N LYS A 44 4.56 -8.75 -24.73
CA LYS A 44 3.22 -8.46 -25.26
C LYS A 44 3.07 -7.02 -25.75
N ALA A 45 3.64 -6.04 -25.03
CA ALA A 45 3.57 -4.64 -25.43
C ALA A 45 4.41 -4.37 -26.68
N ASN A 46 5.65 -4.87 -26.74
CA ASN A 46 6.54 -4.66 -27.88
C ASN A 46 6.00 -5.31 -29.15
N LYS A 47 5.42 -6.51 -29.04
CA LYS A 47 4.80 -7.22 -30.18
C LYS A 47 3.62 -6.49 -30.82
N ARG A 48 3.02 -5.49 -30.17
CA ARG A 48 1.96 -4.66 -30.78
C ARG A 48 2.48 -3.74 -31.88
N PHE A 49 3.77 -3.43 -31.86
CA PHE A 49 4.41 -2.56 -32.84
C PHE A 49 5.05 -3.35 -33.98
N ASP A 50 5.10 -4.68 -33.86
CA ASP A 50 5.60 -5.56 -34.90
C ASP A 50 4.45 -5.96 -35.82
N TYR A 51 4.40 -5.31 -36.99
CA TYR A 51 3.34 -5.53 -37.98
C TYR A 51 3.46 -6.88 -38.68
N GLU A 52 4.67 -7.45 -38.81
CA GLU A 52 4.86 -8.81 -39.34
C GLU A 52 4.24 -9.84 -38.40
N PHE A 53 4.40 -9.64 -37.10
CA PHE A 53 3.80 -10.50 -36.08
C PHE A 53 2.28 -10.29 -35.94
N MET A 54 1.77 -9.06 -36.09
CA MET A 54 0.34 -8.75 -35.96
C MET A 54 -0.47 -9.01 -37.24
N GLY A 55 0.18 -9.08 -38.40
CA GLY A 55 -0.44 -9.39 -39.71
C GLY A 55 -1.37 -8.31 -40.26
N VAL A 56 -1.50 -7.16 -39.58
CA VAL A 56 -2.38 -6.06 -39.98
C VAL A 56 -1.68 -4.72 -39.69
N GLN A 57 -1.41 -3.96 -40.75
CA GLN A 57 -0.94 -2.58 -40.62
C GLN A 57 -2.11 -1.68 -40.21
N PRO A 58 -1.99 -0.88 -39.14
CA PRO A 58 -3.06 0.03 -38.73
C PRO A 58 -3.34 1.06 -39.82
N ILE A 59 -4.63 1.31 -40.09
CA ILE A 59 -5.07 2.28 -41.10
C ILE A 59 -4.61 3.69 -40.69
N GLY A 60 -3.99 4.43 -41.60
CA GLY A 60 -3.60 5.83 -41.39
C GLY A 60 -2.13 6.05 -40.98
N PHE A 61 -1.31 5.01 -40.94
CA PHE A 61 0.15 5.16 -40.88
C PHE A 61 0.75 5.18 -42.29
N PRO A 62 1.81 5.98 -42.54
CA PRO A 62 2.56 5.93 -43.79
C PRO A 62 3.18 4.55 -44.03
N ASP A 63 3.37 4.19 -45.31
CA ASP A 63 4.01 2.93 -45.71
C ASP A 63 5.50 2.89 -45.32
N GLU A 64 6.16 4.05 -45.35
CA GLU A 64 7.54 4.22 -44.89
C GLU A 64 7.56 5.01 -43.59
N MET A 65 8.01 4.37 -42.50
CA MET A 65 8.24 5.00 -41.21
C MET A 65 9.66 4.71 -40.72
N GLU A 66 10.22 5.64 -39.96
CA GLU A 66 11.46 5.42 -39.23
C GLU A 66 11.24 4.40 -38.09
N ASP A 67 12.24 3.56 -37.81
CA ASP A 67 12.16 2.57 -36.74
C ASP A 67 11.87 3.21 -35.37
N PRO A 68 11.09 2.54 -34.50
CA PRO A 68 10.69 3.08 -33.22
C PRO A 68 11.89 3.32 -32.29
N LYS A 69 12.09 4.57 -31.86
CA LYS A 69 13.12 4.96 -30.90
C LYS A 69 12.69 4.61 -29.48
N SER A 70 13.54 3.88 -28.75
CA SER A 70 13.29 3.55 -27.34
C SER A 70 13.98 4.54 -26.41
N PHE A 71 13.21 5.17 -25.53
CA PHE A 71 13.73 6.03 -24.46
C PHE A 71 13.49 5.37 -23.12
N LYS A 72 14.52 5.37 -22.26
CA LYS A 72 14.43 4.85 -20.90
C LYS A 72 14.69 5.99 -19.93
N PHE A 73 13.75 6.23 -19.04
CA PHE A 73 13.91 7.15 -17.92
C PHE A 73 13.98 6.36 -16.61
N GLU A 74 14.89 6.75 -15.73
CA GLU A 74 14.92 6.23 -14.37
C GLU A 74 14.18 7.21 -13.46
N TRP A 75 13.05 6.76 -12.90
CA TRP A 75 12.30 7.56 -11.94
C TRP A 75 12.86 7.33 -10.53
N LYS A 76 13.59 8.31 -9.99
CA LYS A 76 14.10 8.25 -8.62
C LYS A 76 12.99 8.55 -7.62
N CYS A 77 12.55 7.53 -6.89
CA CYS A 77 11.66 7.71 -5.75
C CYS A 77 12.49 7.97 -4.50
N ASN A 78 12.23 9.10 -3.81
CA ASN A 78 12.77 9.37 -2.48
C ASN A 78 11.67 9.08 -1.45
N PRO A 79 11.58 7.84 -0.94
CA PRO A 79 10.56 7.49 0.04
C PRO A 79 10.86 8.18 1.38
N VAL A 80 9.80 8.57 2.07
CA VAL A 80 9.88 9.00 3.46
C VAL A 80 10.29 7.81 4.33
N ASN A 81 11.13 8.06 5.33
CA ASN A 81 11.50 7.03 6.31
C ASN A 81 10.28 6.63 7.15
N LEU A 82 10.05 5.33 7.36
CA LEU A 82 8.90 4.82 8.11
C LEU A 82 8.78 5.43 9.52
N ALA A 83 9.91 5.73 10.17
CA ALA A 83 9.92 6.35 11.49
C ALA A 83 9.41 7.81 11.46
N ASP A 84 9.72 8.54 10.40
CA ASP A 84 9.22 9.91 10.21
C ASP A 84 7.74 9.87 9.84
N GLU A 85 7.35 8.93 8.96
CA GLU A 85 5.96 8.72 8.55
C GLU A 85 5.08 8.40 9.77
N GLU A 86 5.51 7.50 10.67
CA GLU A 86 4.74 7.15 11.87
C GLU A 86 4.61 8.36 12.82
N ARG A 87 5.67 9.15 13.00
CA ARG A 87 5.62 10.38 13.81
C ARG A 87 4.63 11.38 13.23
N MET A 88 4.69 11.60 11.92
CA MET A 88 3.78 12.52 11.22
C MET A 88 2.33 12.01 11.22
N ALA A 89 2.10 10.72 10.98
CA ALA A 89 0.78 10.10 11.01
C ALA A 89 0.04 10.37 12.33
N ASN A 90 0.74 10.22 13.46
CA ASN A 90 0.17 10.47 14.78
C ASN A 90 -0.11 11.95 15.05
N TYR A 91 0.69 12.85 14.48
CA TYR A 91 0.53 14.29 14.66
C TYR A 91 -0.62 14.88 13.82
N VAL A 92 -0.74 14.39 12.59
CA VAL A 92 -1.64 14.95 11.57
C VAL A 92 -3.09 14.49 11.77
N VAL A 93 -3.31 13.32 12.35
CA VAL A 93 -4.65 12.81 12.68
C VAL A 93 -5.00 13.14 14.13
N ARG A 94 -5.90 14.11 14.34
CA ARG A 94 -6.48 14.42 15.66
C ARG A 94 -7.89 13.83 15.80
N LYS A 95 -8.31 13.61 17.05
CA LYS A 95 -9.68 13.16 17.34
C LYS A 95 -10.65 14.32 17.11
N GLY A 96 -11.77 14.06 16.44
CA GLY A 96 -12.77 15.08 16.12
C GLY A 96 -12.46 15.89 14.86
N GLU A 97 -11.21 15.90 14.38
CA GLU A 97 -10.84 16.56 13.13
C GLU A 97 -11.00 15.60 11.94
N PHE A 98 -11.97 15.88 11.06
CA PHE A 98 -12.21 15.16 9.82
C PHE A 98 -12.58 16.15 8.71
N GLY A 99 -12.09 15.93 7.48
CA GLY A 99 -12.36 16.81 6.34
C GLY A 99 -11.23 17.79 6.07
N TRP A 100 -11.56 18.96 5.54
CA TRP A 100 -10.60 20.02 5.20
C TRP A 100 -9.85 20.52 6.45
N VAL A 101 -8.67 21.09 6.22
CA VAL A 101 -7.78 21.61 7.27
C VAL A 101 -7.68 23.11 7.03
N ASP A 102 -7.91 23.91 8.07
CA ASP A 102 -7.77 25.36 8.00
C ASP A 102 -6.30 25.77 7.85
N ASP A 103 -6.03 26.93 7.27
CA ASP A 103 -4.67 27.40 6.95
C ASP A 103 -3.77 27.45 8.19
N ASP A 104 -4.26 27.94 9.34
CA ASP A 104 -3.53 27.94 10.61
C ASP A 104 -3.03 26.54 11.00
N ARG A 105 -3.86 25.52 10.76
CA ARG A 105 -3.53 24.13 11.07
C ARG A 105 -2.56 23.54 10.05
N VAL A 106 -2.63 23.97 8.79
CA VAL A 106 -1.62 23.62 7.77
C VAL A 106 -0.25 24.17 8.19
N ASP A 107 -0.20 25.40 8.70
CA ASP A 107 1.04 26.02 9.18
C ASP A 107 1.63 25.29 10.40
N GLU A 108 0.78 24.84 11.35
CA GLU A 108 1.22 23.98 12.45
C GLU A 108 1.86 22.68 11.94
N ILE A 109 1.23 22.03 10.95
CA ILE A 109 1.74 20.81 10.33
C ILE A 109 3.06 21.08 9.60
N ALA A 110 3.18 22.21 8.92
CA ALA A 110 4.41 22.62 8.26
C ALA A 110 5.54 22.86 9.26
N ALA A 111 5.25 23.53 10.38
CA ALA A 111 6.21 23.76 11.46
C ALA A 111 6.70 22.44 12.07
N PHE A 112 5.80 21.49 12.33
CA PHE A 112 6.17 20.16 12.81
C PHE A 112 6.99 19.38 11.76
N GLY A 113 6.60 19.49 10.49
CA GLY A 113 7.25 18.83 9.36
C GLY A 113 8.71 19.19 9.17
N LYS A 114 9.13 20.41 9.54
CA LYS A 114 10.55 20.84 9.51
C LYS A 114 11.49 19.93 10.30
N SER A 115 10.97 19.22 11.31
CA SER A 115 11.75 18.26 12.11
C SER A 115 11.85 16.86 11.49
N THR A 116 11.18 16.64 10.35
CA THR A 116 11.07 15.36 9.64
C THR A 116 11.43 15.52 8.16
N SER A 117 11.68 14.42 7.47
CA SER A 117 11.93 14.42 6.01
C SER A 117 10.66 14.57 5.14
N ILE A 118 9.55 15.03 5.72
CA ILE A 118 8.22 15.01 5.10
C ILE A 118 7.81 16.41 4.65
N ALA A 119 7.45 16.56 3.38
CA ALA A 119 6.86 17.79 2.86
C ALA A 119 5.42 17.98 3.36
N VAL A 120 4.96 19.24 3.43
CA VAL A 120 3.61 19.59 3.90
C VAL A 120 2.54 18.86 3.09
N GLU A 121 2.64 18.90 1.76
CA GLU A 121 1.73 18.19 0.84
C GLU A 121 1.69 16.69 1.11
N GLN A 122 2.84 16.08 1.40
CA GLN A 122 2.92 14.66 1.73
C GLN A 122 2.23 14.36 3.06
N ALA A 123 2.36 15.24 4.06
CA ALA A 123 1.66 15.11 5.33
C ALA A 123 0.14 15.23 5.17
N LEU A 124 -0.34 16.17 4.33
CA LEU A 124 -1.76 16.32 4.02
C LEU A 124 -2.31 15.11 3.26
N SER A 125 -1.55 14.59 2.30
CA SER A 125 -1.88 13.35 1.59
C SER A 125 -1.90 12.14 2.54
N LEU A 126 -0.98 12.07 3.51
CA LEU A 126 -0.96 11.03 4.54
C LEU A 126 -2.22 11.12 5.42
N ARG A 127 -2.63 12.33 5.80
CA ARG A 127 -3.88 12.57 6.55
C ARG A 127 -5.07 11.99 5.82
N SER A 128 -5.25 12.35 4.56
CA SER A 128 -6.43 11.96 3.78
C SER A 128 -6.49 10.43 3.64
N ALA A 129 -5.36 9.79 3.36
CA ALA A 129 -5.25 8.34 3.30
C ALA A 129 -5.59 7.66 4.65
N LEU A 130 -5.06 8.15 5.76
CA LEU A 130 -5.34 7.60 7.09
C LEU A 130 -6.80 7.78 7.50
N LEU A 131 -7.40 8.93 7.18
CA LEU A 131 -8.81 9.19 7.45
C LEU A 131 -9.72 8.28 6.61
N GLN A 132 -9.40 8.06 5.33
CA GLN A 132 -10.09 7.09 4.47
C GLN A 132 -9.97 5.67 5.00
N GLN A 133 -8.77 5.27 5.41
CA GLN A 133 -8.54 3.96 6.01
C GLN A 133 -9.40 3.77 7.28
N LYS A 134 -9.45 4.80 8.13
CA LYS A 134 -10.24 4.78 9.36
C LYS A 134 -11.75 4.69 9.10
N THR A 135 -12.27 5.38 8.09
CA THR A 135 -13.70 5.28 7.73
C THR A 135 -14.05 3.90 7.18
N VAL A 136 -13.21 3.33 6.31
CA VAL A 136 -13.39 1.98 5.77
C VAL A 136 -13.41 0.92 6.86
N TYR A 137 -12.43 0.92 7.78
CA TYR A 137 -12.40 -0.05 8.88
C TYR A 137 -13.48 0.21 9.94
N GLY A 138 -13.81 1.47 10.21
CA GLY A 138 -14.90 1.85 11.11
C GLY A 138 -16.23 1.29 10.62
N HIS A 139 -16.54 1.47 9.33
CA HIS A 139 -17.75 0.93 8.71
C HIS A 139 -17.82 -0.60 8.79
N HIS A 140 -16.73 -1.30 8.48
CA HIS A 140 -16.68 -2.75 8.59
C HIS A 140 -16.96 -3.23 10.02
N SER A 141 -16.37 -2.57 11.03
CA SER A 141 -16.58 -2.90 12.44
C SER A 141 -18.04 -2.65 12.87
N MET A 142 -18.63 -1.52 12.45
CA MET A 142 -20.05 -1.22 12.70
C MET A 142 -20.97 -2.24 12.03
N LYS A 143 -20.74 -2.57 10.75
CA LYS A 143 -21.51 -3.59 10.03
C LYS A 143 -21.45 -4.94 10.73
N ARG A 144 -20.27 -5.33 11.23
CA ARG A 144 -20.10 -6.58 11.99
C ARG A 144 -20.87 -6.58 13.33
N LYS A 145 -20.96 -5.43 14.00
CA LYS A 145 -21.69 -5.27 15.27
C LYS A 145 -23.19 -5.00 15.08
N GLY A 146 -23.64 -4.62 13.89
CA GLY A 146 -25.02 -4.19 13.63
C GLY A 146 -26.07 -5.24 14.00
N SER A 147 -25.83 -6.52 13.70
CA SER A 147 -26.76 -7.59 14.07
C SER A 147 -26.87 -7.80 15.58
N GLN A 148 -25.77 -7.58 16.32
CA GLN A 148 -25.77 -7.64 17.78
C GLN A 148 -26.51 -6.43 18.37
N MET A 149 -26.19 -5.22 17.89
CA MET A 149 -26.88 -3.98 18.32
C MET A 149 -28.40 -4.05 18.09
N LEU A 150 -28.85 -4.63 16.98
CA LEU A 150 -30.28 -4.83 16.71
C LEU A 150 -30.93 -5.82 17.68
N ARG A 151 -30.20 -6.86 18.09
CA ARG A 151 -30.70 -7.83 19.10
C ARG A 151 -30.81 -7.16 20.46
N ASP A 152 -29.76 -6.47 20.90
CA ASP A 152 -29.71 -5.77 22.19
C ASP A 152 -30.86 -4.75 22.27
N TYR A 153 -31.05 -3.94 21.21
CA TYR A 153 -32.17 -3.00 21.10
C TYR A 153 -33.54 -3.67 21.23
N LYS A 154 -33.75 -4.81 20.53
CA LYS A 154 -35.02 -5.56 20.61
C LYS A 154 -35.25 -6.21 21.97
N GLN A 155 -34.18 -6.52 22.71
CA GLN A 155 -34.22 -7.14 24.03
C GLN A 155 -34.29 -6.11 25.17
N GLY A 156 -34.14 -4.82 24.87
CA GLY A 156 -34.23 -3.74 25.86
C GLY A 156 -33.02 -3.65 26.80
N THR A 157 -31.89 -4.23 26.40
CA THR A 157 -30.59 -4.17 27.10
C THR A 157 -29.61 -3.27 26.36
#